data_AF-A0A7V4J428-F1
#
_entry.id   AF-A0A7V4J428-F1
#
_cell.length_a   1.000
_cell.length_b   1.000
_cell.length_c   1.000
_cell.angle_alpha   90.00
_cell.angle_beta   90.00
_cell.angle_gamma   90.00
#
_symmetry.space_group_name_H-M   'P 1'
#
loop_
_entity.id
_entity.type
_entity.pdbx_description
1 polymer ?
#
loop_
_entity_poly.entity_id
_entity_poly.type
_entity_poly.pdbx_seq_one_letter_code
_entity_poly.pdbx_strand_id
1 'polypeptide(L)'
;MSSSVPTTIGDHIERFLEQRAARSPHTARTYRTGLTHFSSYLSERGIALTDSPALLTRAVALDFIPWLARQRFTPDPTSPQRELSMRSRQLYVRAVSGLYRQLALEGTIPLAYGDYAALNTEMNKATAFRPPPIEKRLPSDGVIEAILEAVSQPPRELGRSDLGEAQRRRLELIWRRDQAIVQCLYSTGMRVGELVRLRREDLDHTDQGAWVRGKGGRTPRRFALQAHLQ
;
A
#
# COMPACT_ATOMS: atom_id res chain seq x y z
N MET A 1 1.76 -45.12 -7.79
CA MET A 1 1.68 -44.01 -8.77
C MET A 1 0.76 -42.96 -8.18
N SER A 2 1.30 -41.96 -7.48
CA SER A 2 0.48 -40.89 -6.91
C SER A 2 -0.04 -40.02 -8.06
N SER A 3 -1.32 -40.16 -8.39
CA SER A 3 -2.01 -39.25 -9.29
C SER A 3 -2.07 -37.88 -8.62
N SER A 4 -1.13 -37.00 -8.95
CA SER A 4 -1.22 -35.59 -8.58
C SER A 4 -2.47 -35.02 -9.24
N VAL A 5 -3.43 -34.57 -8.44
CA VAL A 5 -4.59 -33.82 -8.93
C VAL A 5 -4.09 -32.68 -9.83
N PRO A 6 -4.62 -32.53 -11.06
CA PRO A 6 -4.20 -31.44 -11.93
C PRO A 6 -4.50 -30.11 -11.22
N THR A 7 -3.45 -29.31 -11.03
CA THR A 7 -3.60 -27.98 -10.39
C THR A 7 -4.32 -27.02 -11.32
N THR A 8 -5.30 -26.30 -10.78
CA THR A 8 -6.16 -25.37 -11.50
C THR A 8 -5.60 -23.95 -11.45
N ILE A 9 -6.11 -23.05 -12.31
CA ILE A 9 -5.77 -21.63 -12.27
C ILE A 9 -6.01 -21.03 -10.86
N GLY A 10 -7.13 -21.42 -10.23
CA GLY A 10 -7.49 -21.01 -8.87
C GLY A 10 -6.41 -21.38 -7.85
N ASP A 11 -5.95 -22.64 -7.87
CA ASP A 11 -4.89 -23.12 -6.96
C ASP A 11 -3.61 -22.31 -7.09
N HIS A 12 -3.23 -21.96 -8.32
CA HIS A 12 -2.04 -21.14 -8.59
C HIS A 12 -2.19 -19.70 -8.09
N ILE A 13 -3.38 -19.11 -8.23
CA ILE A 13 -3.69 -17.76 -7.71
C ILE A 13 -3.60 -17.75 -6.19
N GLU A 14 -4.22 -18.73 -5.53
CA GLU A 14 -4.21 -18.81 -4.07
C GLU A 14 -2.79 -18.98 -3.54
N ARG A 15 -2.03 -19.94 -4.08
CA ARG A 15 -0.63 -20.16 -3.71
C ARG A 15 0.22 -18.90 -3.93
N PHE A 16 0.04 -18.21 -5.05
CA PHE A 16 0.75 -16.96 -5.32
C PHE A 16 0.44 -15.89 -4.26
N LEU A 17 -0.83 -15.75 -3.87
CA LEU A 17 -1.25 -14.77 -2.87
C LEU A 17 -0.74 -15.12 -1.47
N GLU A 18 -0.71 -16.39 -1.09
CA GLU A 18 -0.15 -16.88 0.18
C GLU A 18 1.34 -16.59 0.29
N GLN A 19 2.12 -16.90 -0.75
CA GLN A 19 3.56 -16.59 -0.79
C GLN A 19 3.83 -15.09 -0.65
N ARG A 20 2.96 -14.24 -1.22
CA ARG A 20 3.05 -12.78 -1.05
C ARG A 20 2.63 -12.33 0.34
N ALA A 21 1.60 -12.93 0.91
CA ALA A 21 1.09 -12.61 2.25
C ALA A 21 2.13 -12.89 3.33
N ALA A 22 2.87 -14.00 3.20
CA ALA A 22 3.99 -14.35 4.08
C ALA A 22 5.08 -13.27 4.14
N ARG A 23 5.27 -12.50 3.06
CA ARG A 23 6.24 -11.39 3.01
C ARG A 23 5.62 -10.05 3.40
N SER A 24 4.40 -9.77 2.95
CA SER A 24 3.66 -8.55 3.27
C SER A 24 2.15 -8.73 3.08
N PRO A 25 1.36 -8.73 4.17
CA PRO A 25 -0.09 -8.84 4.10
C PRO A 25 -0.74 -7.72 3.26
N HIS A 26 -0.21 -6.49 3.36
CA HIS A 26 -0.72 -5.36 2.58
C HIS A 26 -0.46 -5.48 1.08
N THR A 27 0.70 -6.03 0.69
CA THR A 27 0.99 -6.32 -0.73
C THR A 27 0.09 -7.42 -1.25
N ALA A 28 -0.15 -8.48 -0.47
CA ALA A 28 -1.06 -9.56 -0.86
C ALA A 28 -2.50 -9.07 -1.06
N ARG A 29 -3.02 -8.22 -0.16
CA ARG A 29 -4.35 -7.62 -0.31
C ARG A 29 -4.48 -6.84 -1.63
N THR A 30 -3.47 -6.05 -1.94
CA THR A 30 -3.40 -5.28 -3.18
C THR A 30 -3.39 -6.18 -4.42
N TYR A 31 -2.57 -7.25 -4.40
CA TYR A 31 -2.47 -8.18 -5.52
C TYR A 31 -3.76 -8.99 -5.68
N ARG A 32 -4.43 -9.34 -4.58
CA ARG A 32 -5.73 -10.02 -4.60
C ARG A 32 -6.74 -9.22 -5.41
N THR A 33 -6.86 -7.91 -5.19
CA THR A 33 -7.76 -7.06 -6.00
C THR A 33 -7.43 -7.12 -7.49
N GLY A 34 -6.15 -7.08 -7.86
CA GLY A 34 -5.74 -7.21 -9.26
C GLY A 34 -6.07 -8.56 -9.87
N LEU A 35 -5.90 -9.65 -9.11
CA LEU A 35 -6.23 -11.00 -9.53
C LEU A 35 -7.74 -11.28 -9.54
N THR A 36 -8.53 -10.58 -8.74
CA THR A 36 -10.00 -10.60 -8.83
C THR A 36 -10.45 -10.00 -10.17
N HIS A 37 -9.91 -8.85 -10.58
CA HIS A 37 -10.17 -8.31 -11.92
C HIS A 37 -9.72 -9.27 -13.03
N PHE A 38 -8.55 -9.90 -12.88
CA PHE A 38 -8.09 -10.91 -13.83
C PHE A 38 -9.04 -12.11 -13.90
N SER A 39 -9.59 -12.56 -12.77
CA SER A 39 -10.55 -13.66 -12.73
C SER A 39 -11.86 -13.31 -13.46
N SER A 40 -12.36 -12.08 -13.29
CA SER A 40 -13.52 -11.59 -14.06
C SER A 40 -13.23 -11.55 -15.56
N TYR A 41 -12.05 -11.06 -15.94
CA TYR A 41 -11.58 -11.07 -17.33
C TYR A 41 -11.52 -12.49 -17.93
N LEU A 42 -10.98 -13.45 -17.18
CA LEU A 42 -10.93 -14.85 -17.62
C LEU A 42 -12.34 -15.41 -17.81
N SER A 43 -13.24 -15.16 -16.87
CA SER A 43 -14.64 -15.59 -16.94
C SER A 43 -15.38 -15.03 -18.16
N GLU A 44 -15.16 -13.76 -18.51
CA GLU A 44 -15.74 -13.16 -19.73
C GLU A 44 -15.24 -13.82 -21.02
N ARG A 45 -14.05 -14.44 -20.98
CA ARG A 45 -13.48 -15.23 -22.09
C ARG A 45 -13.85 -16.71 -22.02
N GLY A 46 -14.69 -17.12 -21.08
CA GLY A 46 -15.08 -18.52 -20.88
C GLY A 46 -13.98 -19.39 -20.27
N ILE A 47 -12.98 -18.80 -19.60
CA ILE A 47 -11.97 -19.53 -18.83
C ILE A 47 -12.36 -19.51 -17.35
N ALA A 48 -12.68 -20.67 -16.81
CA ALA A 48 -12.99 -20.85 -15.40
C ALA A 48 -11.71 -20.99 -14.56
N LEU A 49 -11.78 -20.62 -13.28
CA LEU A 49 -10.65 -20.81 -12.36
C LEU A 49 -10.33 -22.29 -12.11
N THR A 50 -11.29 -23.19 -12.36
CA THR A 50 -11.11 -24.64 -12.31
C THR A 50 -10.38 -25.22 -13.52
N ASP A 51 -10.17 -24.42 -14.57
CA ASP A 51 -9.51 -24.90 -15.78
C ASP A 51 -8.00 -25.04 -15.60
N SER A 52 -7.39 -25.73 -16.57
CA SER A 52 -5.95 -25.87 -16.65
C SER A 52 -5.25 -24.52 -16.85
N PRO A 53 -4.14 -24.24 -16.14
CA PRO A 53 -3.33 -23.05 -16.38
C PRO A 53 -2.83 -22.96 -17.83
N ALA A 54 -2.75 -24.07 -18.57
CA ALA A 54 -2.32 -24.06 -19.98
C ALA A 54 -3.13 -23.12 -20.90
N LEU A 55 -4.36 -22.75 -20.51
CA LEU A 55 -5.18 -21.76 -21.21
C LEU A 55 -4.67 -20.31 -21.06
N LEU A 56 -3.80 -20.04 -20.08
CA LEU A 56 -3.21 -18.74 -19.81
C LEU A 56 -2.02 -18.46 -20.74
N THR A 57 -2.30 -18.32 -22.03
CA THR A 57 -1.28 -18.02 -23.03
C THR A 57 -0.78 -16.58 -22.93
N ARG A 58 0.30 -16.27 -23.67
CA ARG A 58 0.83 -14.91 -23.82
C ARG A 58 -0.23 -13.91 -24.28
N ALA A 59 -1.08 -14.31 -25.25
CA ALA A 59 -2.14 -13.48 -25.79
C ALA A 59 -3.17 -13.13 -24.71
N VAL A 60 -3.57 -14.11 -23.89
CA VAL A 60 -4.49 -13.89 -22.75
C VAL A 60 -3.94 -12.84 -21.79
N ALA A 61 -2.64 -12.84 -21.53
CA ALA A 61 -2.01 -11.87 -20.64
C ALA A 61 -2.02 -10.46 -21.22
N LEU A 62 -1.76 -10.31 -22.52
CA LEU A 62 -1.71 -9.01 -23.19
C LEU A 62 -3.10 -8.40 -23.37
N ASP A 63 -4.10 -9.21 -23.73
CA ASP A 63 -5.49 -8.78 -23.92
C ASP A 63 -6.15 -8.33 -22.60
N PHE A 64 -5.61 -8.73 -21.46
CA PHE A 64 -6.02 -8.22 -20.16
C PHE A 64 -5.80 -6.70 -20.04
N ILE A 65 -4.79 -6.12 -20.70
CA ILE A 65 -4.45 -4.70 -20.57
C ILE A 65 -5.55 -3.78 -21.15
N PRO A 66 -5.96 -3.94 -22.43
CA PRO A 66 -7.07 -3.17 -22.98
C PRO A 66 -8.41 -3.51 -22.30
N TRP A 67 -8.61 -4.76 -21.84
CA TRP A 67 -9.77 -5.09 -21.01
C TRP A 67 -9.79 -4.27 -19.71
N LEU A 68 -8.67 -4.21 -19.01
CA LEU A 68 -8.54 -3.50 -17.73
C LEU A 68 -8.72 -1.99 -17.89
N ALA A 69 -8.30 -1.43 -19.02
CA ALA A 69 -8.47 -0.01 -19.31
C ALA A 69 -9.94 0.43 -19.42
N ARG A 70 -10.85 -0.51 -19.77
CA ARG A 70 -12.30 -0.27 -19.84
C ARG A 70 -13.02 -0.47 -18.51
N GLN A 71 -12.34 -1.02 -17.50
CA GLN A 71 -12.96 -1.33 -16.23
C GLN A 71 -13.27 -0.09 -15.42
N ARG A 72 -14.47 -0.09 -14.86
CA ARG A 72 -14.95 0.92 -13.93
C ARG A 72 -15.19 0.30 -12.57
N PHE A 73 -15.01 1.10 -11.53
CA PHE A 73 -15.26 0.70 -10.16
C PHE A 73 -16.07 1.76 -9.44
N THR A 74 -16.80 1.32 -8.42
CA THR A 74 -17.53 2.20 -7.51
C THR A 74 -16.75 2.24 -6.20
N PRO A 75 -16.15 3.38 -5.81
CA PRO A 75 -15.36 3.47 -4.57
C PRO A 75 -16.19 3.20 -3.30
N ASP A 76 -17.46 3.62 -3.31
CA ASP A 76 -18.42 3.54 -2.22
C ASP A 76 -19.84 3.46 -2.83
N PRO A 77 -20.84 2.79 -2.20
CA PRO A 77 -22.19 2.64 -2.76
C PRO A 77 -22.88 3.94 -3.19
N THR A 78 -22.47 5.09 -2.65
CA THR A 78 -23.04 6.40 -2.95
C THR A 78 -22.32 7.17 -4.06
N SER A 79 -21.14 6.70 -4.49
CA SER A 79 -20.30 7.41 -5.45
C SER A 79 -20.58 6.97 -6.90
N PRO A 80 -20.44 7.88 -7.90
CA PRO A 80 -20.53 7.49 -9.29
C PRO A 80 -19.39 6.52 -9.66
N GLN A 81 -19.64 5.67 -10.65
CA GLN A 81 -18.60 4.81 -11.21
C GLN A 81 -17.45 5.65 -11.79
N ARG A 82 -16.22 5.21 -11.53
CA ARG A 82 -15.00 5.85 -12.02
C ARG A 82 -14.12 4.83 -12.72
N GLU A 83 -13.36 5.29 -13.69
CA GLU A 83 -12.32 4.48 -14.30
C GLU A 83 -11.19 4.21 -13.31
N LEU A 84 -10.57 3.03 -13.45
CA LEU A 84 -9.37 2.71 -12.69
C LEU A 84 -8.27 3.72 -12.99
N SER A 85 -7.65 4.26 -11.93
CA SER A 85 -6.48 5.12 -12.08
C SER A 85 -5.33 4.37 -12.77
N MET A 86 -4.48 5.09 -13.50
CA MET A 86 -3.30 4.48 -14.14
C MET A 86 -2.37 3.77 -13.15
N ARG A 87 -2.26 4.27 -11.90
CA ARG A 87 -1.51 3.59 -10.83
C ARG A 87 -2.13 2.24 -10.47
N SER A 88 -3.45 2.18 -10.34
CA SER A 88 -4.17 0.93 -10.07
C SER A 88 -4.00 -0.05 -11.22
N ARG A 89 -4.14 0.41 -12.47
CA ARG A 89 -3.94 -0.42 -13.66
C ARG A 89 -2.54 -1.05 -13.69
N GLN A 90 -1.49 -0.25 -13.48
CA GLN A 90 -0.11 -0.74 -13.42
C GLN A 90 0.11 -1.77 -12.29
N LEU A 91 -0.51 -1.55 -11.13
CA LEU A 91 -0.39 -2.42 -9.98
C LEU A 91 -1.08 -3.78 -10.20
N TYR A 92 -2.24 -3.79 -10.83
CA TYR A 92 -2.96 -5.02 -11.17
C TYR A 92 -2.25 -5.80 -12.27
N VAL A 93 -1.72 -5.11 -13.29
CA VAL A 93 -0.87 -5.73 -14.31
C VAL A 93 0.40 -6.34 -13.71
N ARG A 94 1.01 -5.70 -12.70
CA ARG A 94 2.13 -6.30 -11.97
C ARG A 94 1.74 -7.56 -11.19
N ALA A 95 0.53 -7.63 -10.64
CA ALA A 95 0.04 -8.82 -9.97
C ALA A 95 -0.12 -9.98 -10.97
N VAL A 96 -0.74 -9.72 -12.13
CA VAL A 96 -0.90 -10.71 -13.21
C VAL A 96 0.45 -11.14 -13.79
N SER A 97 1.35 -10.21 -14.08
CA SER A 97 2.73 -10.53 -14.52
C SER A 97 3.45 -11.40 -13.48
N GLY A 98 3.29 -11.10 -12.18
CA GLY A 98 3.84 -11.91 -11.10
C GLY A 98 3.31 -13.35 -11.07
N LEU A 99 2.02 -13.55 -11.35
CA LEU A 99 1.41 -14.88 -11.49
C LEU A 99 1.98 -15.62 -12.72
N TYR A 100 2.03 -14.96 -13.89
CA TYR A 100 2.61 -15.53 -15.10
C TYR A 100 4.08 -15.94 -14.92
N ARG A 101 4.84 -15.19 -14.13
CA ARG A 101 6.22 -15.57 -13.77
C ARG A 101 6.26 -16.91 -13.04
N GLN A 102 5.39 -17.08 -12.05
CA GLN A 102 5.30 -18.32 -11.26
C GLN A 102 4.93 -19.49 -12.17
N LEU A 103 3.88 -19.32 -12.99
CA LEU A 103 3.42 -20.36 -13.92
C LEU A 103 4.48 -20.74 -14.96
N ALA A 104 5.21 -19.75 -15.51
CA ALA A 104 6.30 -20.01 -16.45
C ALA A 104 7.49 -20.74 -15.81
N LEU A 105 7.83 -20.41 -14.55
CA LEU A 105 8.87 -21.11 -13.79
C LEU A 105 8.49 -22.56 -13.49
N GLU A 106 7.20 -22.83 -13.29
CA GLU A 106 6.67 -24.16 -13.01
C GLU A 106 6.36 -24.96 -14.29
N GLY A 107 6.46 -24.34 -15.47
CA GLY A 107 6.18 -24.99 -16.76
C GLY A 107 4.70 -25.36 -16.96
N THR A 108 3.78 -24.68 -16.26
CA THR A 108 2.33 -25.00 -16.29
C THR A 108 1.57 -24.25 -17.38
N ILE A 109 2.22 -23.31 -18.06
CA ILE A 109 1.69 -22.53 -19.18
C ILE A 109 2.54 -22.74 -20.44
N PRO A 110 1.96 -22.56 -21.64
CA PRO A 110 2.69 -22.59 -22.90
C PRO A 110 3.48 -21.29 -23.10
N LEU A 111 4.38 -20.98 -22.17
CA LEU A 111 5.24 -19.81 -22.19
C LEU A 111 6.57 -20.17 -21.52
N ALA A 112 7.66 -20.13 -22.28
CA ALA A 112 8.97 -20.36 -21.70
C ALA A 112 9.37 -19.19 -20.78
N TYR A 113 10.21 -19.47 -19.78
CA TYR A 113 10.68 -18.42 -18.86
C TYR A 113 11.43 -17.28 -19.58
N GLY A 114 12.14 -17.58 -20.67
CA GLY A 114 12.77 -16.56 -21.52
C GLY A 114 11.75 -15.61 -22.16
N ASP A 115 10.63 -16.14 -22.62
CA ASP A 115 9.54 -15.37 -23.24
C ASP A 115 8.75 -14.55 -22.21
N TYR A 116 8.70 -15.01 -20.95
CA TYR A 116 8.12 -14.23 -19.85
C TYR A 116 8.83 -12.88 -19.68
N ALA A 117 10.15 -12.79 -19.87
CA ALA A 117 10.87 -11.52 -19.74
C ALA A 117 10.40 -10.48 -20.78
N ALA A 118 10.17 -10.92 -22.02
CA ALA A 118 9.60 -10.09 -23.07
C ALA A 118 8.16 -9.69 -22.75
N LEU A 119 7.32 -10.66 -22.33
CA LEU A 119 5.94 -10.39 -21.90
C LEU A 119 5.88 -9.35 -20.79
N ASN A 120 6.68 -9.52 -19.73
CA ASN A 120 6.71 -8.58 -18.61
C ASN A 120 7.16 -7.18 -19.07
N THR A 121 8.09 -7.08 -20.01
CA THR A 121 8.52 -5.79 -20.57
C THR A 121 7.37 -5.11 -21.32
N GLU A 122 6.64 -5.85 -22.16
CA GLU A 122 5.49 -5.34 -22.89
C GLU A 122 4.35 -4.90 -21.96
N MET A 123 3.99 -5.73 -20.98
CA MET A 123 2.95 -5.42 -20.00
C MET A 123 3.27 -4.15 -19.20
N ASN A 124 4.53 -4.01 -18.78
CA ASN A 124 4.98 -2.81 -18.05
C ASN A 124 5.02 -1.57 -18.94
N LYS A 125 5.39 -1.70 -20.21
CA LYS A 125 5.40 -0.59 -21.18
C LYS A 125 3.98 -0.12 -21.48
N ALA A 126 3.04 -1.03 -21.71
CA ALA A 126 1.64 -0.72 -22.01
C ALA A 126 0.89 -0.09 -20.81
N THR A 127 1.37 -0.34 -19.59
CA THR A 127 0.84 0.29 -18.37
C THR A 127 1.80 1.28 -17.74
N ALA A 128 2.79 1.75 -18.50
CA ALA A 128 3.78 2.70 -18.03
C ALA A 128 3.08 4.02 -17.71
N PHE A 129 2.95 4.28 -16.42
CA PHE A 129 2.45 5.54 -15.93
C PHE A 129 3.53 6.19 -15.07
N ARG A 130 4.07 7.31 -15.56
CA ARG A 130 4.83 8.21 -14.72
C ARG A 130 3.82 9.19 -14.14
N PRO A 131 3.50 9.13 -12.84
CA PRO A 131 2.66 10.16 -12.26
C PRO A 131 3.31 11.52 -12.53
N PRO A 132 2.53 12.56 -12.81
CA PRO A 132 3.09 13.90 -12.79
C PRO A 132 3.80 14.07 -11.45
N PRO A 133 4.92 14.82 -11.41
CA PRO A 133 5.49 15.23 -10.14
C PRO A 133 4.33 15.72 -9.30
N ILE A 134 4.09 15.08 -8.15
CA ILE A 134 3.23 15.72 -7.16
C ILE A 134 3.98 17.00 -6.90
N GLU A 135 3.43 18.15 -7.31
CA GLU A 135 3.84 19.43 -6.75
C GLU A 135 3.62 19.25 -5.26
N LYS A 136 4.66 18.82 -4.56
CA LYS A 136 4.72 18.85 -3.11
C LYS A 136 4.85 20.32 -2.80
N ARG A 137 3.73 21.06 -2.92
CA ARG A 137 3.60 22.31 -2.22
C ARG A 137 3.61 21.89 -0.76
N LEU A 138 4.79 21.94 -0.16
CA LEU A 138 4.88 22.00 1.27
C LEU A 138 3.92 23.14 1.69
N PRO A 139 3.18 22.98 2.79
CA PRO A 139 2.44 24.09 3.34
C PRO A 139 3.38 25.29 3.46
N SER A 140 2.89 26.49 3.16
CA SER A 140 3.71 27.69 3.35
C SER A 140 4.13 27.82 4.80
N ASP A 141 5.24 28.53 5.06
CA ASP A 141 5.75 28.72 6.43
C ASP A 141 4.67 29.27 7.37
N GLY A 142 3.85 30.24 6.89
CA GLY A 142 2.73 30.75 7.68
C GLY A 142 1.65 29.71 8.02
N VAL A 143 1.43 28.70 7.17
CA VAL A 143 0.52 27.57 7.51
C VAL A 143 1.17 26.65 8.53
N ILE A 144 2.47 26.40 8.41
CA ILE A 144 3.23 25.60 9.38
C ILE A 144 3.21 26.29 10.75
N GLU A 145 3.53 27.57 10.81
CA GLU A 145 3.49 28.39 12.02
C GLU A 145 2.09 28.39 12.64
N ALA A 146 1.04 28.57 11.84
CA ALA A 146 -0.33 28.52 12.32
C ALA A 146 -0.70 27.13 12.89
N ILE A 147 -0.22 26.04 12.31
CA ILE A 147 -0.42 24.69 12.86
C ILE A 147 0.33 24.52 14.18
N LEU A 148 1.59 24.94 14.24
CA LEU A 148 2.42 24.86 15.45
C LEU A 148 1.82 25.68 16.59
N GLU A 149 1.30 26.86 16.28
CA GLU A 149 0.60 27.71 17.25
C GLU A 149 -0.75 27.11 17.65
N ALA A 150 -1.53 26.59 16.71
CA ALA A 150 -2.81 25.96 17.05
C ALA A 150 -2.63 24.76 18.00
N VAL A 151 -1.56 23.97 17.84
CA VAL A 151 -1.28 22.86 18.76
C VAL A 151 -0.63 23.35 20.06
N SER A 152 0.09 24.47 20.08
CA SER A 152 0.69 25.04 21.30
C SER A 152 -0.36 25.49 22.31
N GLN A 153 -1.57 25.81 21.85
CA GLN A 153 -2.69 26.25 22.68
C GLN A 153 -3.56 25.08 23.16
N PRO A 154 -4.03 25.10 24.43
CA PRO A 154 -4.91 24.05 24.94
C PRO A 154 -6.27 24.07 24.23
N PRO A 155 -6.89 22.91 23.99
CA PRO A 155 -8.22 22.83 23.40
C PRO A 155 -9.24 23.52 24.31
N ARG A 156 -10.21 24.24 23.72
CA ARG A 156 -11.22 25.03 24.45
C ARG A 156 -12.00 24.18 25.44
N GLU A 157 -12.20 22.91 25.11
CA GLU A 157 -12.87 21.91 25.94
C GLU A 157 -12.22 21.76 27.31
N LEU A 158 -10.90 21.94 27.42
CA LEU A 158 -10.18 21.82 28.69
C LEU A 158 -10.60 22.87 29.72
N GLY A 159 -11.08 24.03 29.25
CA GLY A 159 -11.56 25.15 30.07
C GLY A 159 -13.02 25.01 30.56
N ARG A 160 -13.71 23.93 30.18
CA ARG A 160 -15.09 23.68 30.63
C ARG A 160 -15.15 23.41 32.13
N SER A 161 -16.07 24.09 32.83
CA SER A 161 -16.28 23.97 34.27
C SER A 161 -17.00 22.69 34.69
N ASP A 162 -17.75 22.07 33.78
CA ASP A 162 -18.53 20.84 34.03
C ASP A 162 -17.70 19.55 33.92
N LEU A 163 -16.41 19.66 33.60
CA LEU A 163 -15.50 18.51 33.52
C LEU A 163 -15.03 18.05 34.90
N GLY A 164 -15.21 16.76 35.16
CA GLY A 164 -14.55 16.09 36.28
C GLY A 164 -13.03 16.02 36.11
N GLU A 165 -12.31 15.85 37.21
CA GLU A 165 -10.83 15.81 37.23
C GLU A 165 -10.23 14.78 36.27
N ALA A 166 -10.78 13.56 36.26
CA ALA A 166 -10.32 12.49 35.38
C ALA A 166 -10.53 12.81 33.89
N GLN A 167 -11.63 13.48 33.55
CA GLN A 167 -11.92 13.90 32.17
C GLN A 167 -10.95 14.99 31.74
N ARG A 168 -10.69 15.98 32.61
CA ARG A 168 -9.71 17.05 32.36
C ARG A 168 -8.31 16.47 32.13
N ARG A 169 -7.86 15.57 33.00
CA ARG A 169 -6.56 14.89 32.86
C ARG A 169 -6.45 14.11 31.55
N ARG A 170 -7.52 13.41 31.13
CA ARG A 170 -7.54 12.68 29.86
C ARG A 170 -7.41 13.61 28.66
N LEU A 171 -8.12 14.74 28.66
CA LEU A 171 -8.04 15.74 27.58
C LEU A 171 -6.64 16.37 27.51
N GLU A 172 -6.04 16.69 28.67
CA GLU A 172 -4.67 17.23 28.73
C GLU A 172 -3.66 16.24 28.13
N LEU A 173 -3.75 14.95 28.45
CA LEU A 173 -2.86 13.93 27.90
C LEU A 173 -3.03 13.75 26.38
N ILE A 174 -4.27 13.84 25.87
CA ILE A 174 -4.54 13.80 24.42
C ILE A 174 -3.90 15.00 23.73
N TRP A 175 -4.07 16.20 24.30
CA TRP A 175 -3.48 17.42 23.77
C TRP A 175 -1.95 17.36 23.74
N ARG A 176 -1.30 16.99 24.84
CA ARG A 176 0.16 16.81 24.91
C ARG A 176 0.67 15.76 23.93
N ARG A 177 -0.09 14.67 23.72
CA ARG A 177 0.22 13.67 22.71
C ARG A 177 0.19 14.29 21.31
N ASP A 178 -0.88 15.00 20.98
CA ASP A 178 -1.06 15.57 19.63
C ASP A 178 0.00 16.64 19.33
N GLN A 179 0.38 17.45 20.34
CA GLN A 179 1.55 18.33 20.27
C GLN A 179 2.83 17.57 19.92
N ALA A 180 3.14 16.51 20.67
CA ALA A 180 4.33 15.70 20.43
C ALA A 180 4.32 15.05 19.04
N ILE A 181 3.16 14.60 18.56
CA ILE A 181 3.01 14.04 17.20
C ILE A 181 3.36 15.10 16.14
N VAL A 182 2.76 16.30 16.23
CA VAL A 182 2.98 17.36 15.24
C VAL A 182 4.43 17.84 15.26
N GLN A 183 5.00 18.09 16.44
CA GLN A 183 6.40 18.50 16.57
C GLN A 183 7.36 17.42 16.06
N CYS A 184 7.09 16.15 16.32
CA CYS A 184 7.90 15.04 15.83
C CYS A 184 7.84 14.96 14.29
N LEU A 185 6.66 15.08 13.68
CA LEU A 185 6.55 15.12 12.22
C LEU A 185 7.30 16.31 11.62
N TYR A 186 7.17 17.48 12.24
CA TYR A 186 7.80 18.72 11.79
C TYR A 186 9.33 18.67 11.89
N SER A 187 9.87 18.28 13.04
CA SER A 187 11.32 18.26 13.29
C SER A 187 12.06 17.14 12.55
N THR A 188 11.41 16.00 12.30
CA THR A 188 12.09 14.79 11.80
C THR A 188 11.76 14.43 10.35
N GLY A 189 10.60 14.84 9.85
CA GLY A 189 10.07 14.38 8.56
C GLY A 189 9.82 12.86 8.49
N MET A 190 9.72 12.17 9.64
CA MET A 190 9.45 10.73 9.66
C MET A 190 8.07 10.38 9.10
N ARG A 191 7.86 9.14 8.65
CA ARG A 191 6.55 8.73 8.15
C ARG A 191 5.56 8.60 9.30
N VAL A 192 4.29 8.94 9.08
CA VAL A 192 3.21 8.72 10.07
C VAL A 192 3.20 7.28 10.59
N GLY A 193 3.38 6.29 9.70
CA GLY A 193 3.42 4.88 10.08
C GLY A 193 4.66 4.47 10.92
N GLU A 194 5.73 5.25 10.87
CA GLU A 194 6.91 5.09 11.74
C GLU A 194 6.63 5.71 13.11
N LEU A 195 6.11 6.94 13.12
CA LEU A 195 5.77 7.69 14.35
C LEU A 195 4.79 6.93 15.24
N VAL A 196 3.68 6.43 14.69
CA VAL A 196 2.64 5.73 15.49
C VAL A 196 3.10 4.39 16.05
N ARG A 197 4.29 3.90 15.65
CA ARG A 197 4.88 2.65 16.14
C ARG A 197 6.00 2.88 17.14
N LEU A 198 6.42 4.13 17.37
CA LEU A 198 7.45 4.46 18.36
C LEU A 198 7.04 3.97 19.74
N ARG A 199 7.99 3.35 20.41
CA ARG A 199 7.88 2.90 21.79
C ARG A 199 8.76 3.75 22.69
N ARG A 200 8.54 3.67 24.00
CA ARG A 200 9.38 4.36 24.99
C ARG A 200 10.85 3.94 24.90
N GLU A 201 11.10 2.67 24.62
CA GLU A 201 12.44 2.10 24.42
C GLU A 201 13.18 2.62 23.18
N ASP A 202 12.45 3.20 22.22
CA ASP A 202 13.04 3.79 21.01
C ASP A 202 13.54 5.22 21.25
N LEU A 203 13.17 5.85 22.38
CA LEU A 203 13.55 7.22 22.71
C LEU A 203 14.94 7.28 23.34
N ASP A 204 15.79 8.12 22.78
CA ASP A 204 17.13 8.42 23.28
C ASP A 204 17.08 9.72 24.07
N HIS A 205 17.03 9.60 25.39
CA HIS A 205 16.95 10.75 26.28
C HIS A 205 18.28 11.49 26.44
N THR A 206 19.41 10.85 26.14
CA THR A 206 20.74 11.46 26.25
C THR A 206 20.92 12.53 25.17
N ASP A 207 20.56 12.17 23.94
CA ASP A 207 20.76 13.04 22.79
C ASP A 207 19.46 13.60 22.19
N GLN A 208 18.35 13.53 22.94
CA GLN A 208 17.03 14.04 22.54
C GLN A 208 16.60 13.54 21.15
N GLY A 209 16.55 12.22 20.98
CA GLY A 209 16.24 11.61 19.68
C GLY A 209 15.36 10.37 19.75
N ALA A 210 15.11 9.77 18.60
CA ALA A 210 14.41 8.49 18.50
C ALA A 210 15.06 7.57 17.45
N TRP A 211 15.16 6.29 17.78
CA TRP A 211 15.62 5.22 16.90
C TRP A 211 14.44 4.58 16.17
N VAL A 212 14.37 4.75 14.85
CA VAL A 212 13.26 4.24 14.03
C VAL A 212 13.74 3.14 13.10
N ARG A 213 13.09 1.97 13.17
CA ARG A 213 13.30 0.88 12.22
C ARG A 213 12.40 1.09 10.99
N GLY A 214 13.00 1.48 9.87
CA GLY A 214 12.26 1.72 8.62
C GLY A 214 11.67 0.43 8.01
N LYS A 215 10.69 0.60 7.10
CA LYS A 215 10.09 -0.53 6.37
C LYS A 215 11.16 -1.30 5.56
N GLY A 216 11.19 -2.63 5.72
CA GLY A 216 12.01 -3.55 4.94
C GLY A 216 13.34 -3.96 5.58
N GLY A 217 13.49 -3.85 6.90
CA GLY A 217 14.70 -4.30 7.60
C GLY A 217 15.94 -3.43 7.34
N ARG A 218 15.75 -2.19 6.88
CA ARG A 218 16.85 -1.23 6.72
C ARG A 218 17.36 -0.78 8.09
N THR A 219 18.64 -0.41 8.13
CA THR A 219 19.34 0.12 9.30
C THR A 219 18.48 1.14 10.06
N PRO A 220 18.42 1.03 11.40
CA PRO A 220 17.73 2.02 12.23
C PRO A 220 18.19 3.43 11.86
N ARG A 221 17.24 4.34 11.68
CA ARG A 221 17.51 5.76 11.44
C ARG A 221 17.29 6.49 12.74
N ARG A 222 18.24 7.34 13.11
CA ARG A 222 18.07 8.25 14.23
C ARG A 222 17.49 9.57 13.74
N PHE A 223 16.50 10.06 14.45
CA PHE A 223 15.95 11.39 14.25
C PHE A 223 16.22 12.24 15.50
N ALA A 224 16.66 13.48 15.31
CA ALA A 224 16.78 14.45 16.40
C ALA A 224 15.41 15.07 16.66
N LEU A 225 14.98 15.11 17.92
CA LEU A 225 13.78 15.81 18.35
C LEU A 225 14.22 17.20 18.82
N GLN A 226 13.96 18.22 18.00
CA GLN A 226 14.18 19.60 18.41
C GLN A 226 12.93 20.11 19.12
N ALA A 227 13.10 20.63 20.34
CA ALA A 227 12.05 21.35 21.04
C ALA A 227 11.93 22.75 20.39
N HIS A 228 10.76 23.05 19.82
CA HIS A 228 10.49 24.33 19.15
C HIS A 228 9.56 25.27 19.93
N LEU A 229 9.17 24.90 21.15
CA LEU A 229 8.38 25.76 22.03
C LEU A 229 9.15 25.99 23.33
N GLN A 230 9.55 27.24 23.56
CA GLN A 230 9.94 27.80 24.86
C GLN A 230 8.90 28.84 25.26
#